data_AF-A0A157L0J1-F1
#
_entry.id   AF-A0A157L0J1-F1
#
_cell.length_a   1.000
_cell.length_b   1.000
_cell.length_c   1.000
_cell.angle_alpha   90.00
_cell.angle_beta   90.00
_cell.angle_gamma   90.00
#
_symmetry.space_group_name_H-M   'P 1'
#
loop_
_entity.id
_entity.type
_entity.pdbx_description
1 polymer ?
#
loop_
_entity_poly.entity_id
_entity_poly.type
_entity_poly.pdbx_seq_one_letter_code
_entity_poly.pdbx_strand_id
1 'polypeptide(L)'
;MLRFSSRRAVFFGRRNTRPLSATLFAICAISASSALFNGDALAAQPASEATQAQPAPRDLKTSPERAAHHERVLAIRAIGREMFLDPRLSASGKQACASCHDPKNHFSPSNDLSVQLGGGKLNEAGTRNVPSLTYIHQVPMFVEHFHDSEEEGDDSLDAGPTGGLTWDGRVNRGSEQARIPLFNPAEMANTDPADLIARISKAPYADKIRGLYGAKVFDNTTTAMNAVLQIFEFYEQTPEEFFPYTSKYDAFRLGRAKLSAQEEKGLRLFIAEDKGNCASCHRFSLPATLPVFNDYGLIALGVPRNPAIPATHDKSYYDLGLCGPYRTDYKHHPEYCGLFRSPSLRNVATRKSFFHNGVYHSLKEVLNFYVLRDVQPEKIYPRRADGSIDQYNDLPKQYRENLNMDPPFGGKPGDAPALSPDEIDDVIAFLNTLTDGYKPESDPTQAAADDKTAVAAKQASAVAH
;
A
#
# COMPACT_ATOMS: atom_id res chain seq x y z
N MET A 1 32.16 53.53 -48.64
CA MET A 1 31.09 53.74 -47.64
C MET A 1 31.13 52.53 -46.70
N LEU A 2 31.86 52.62 -45.58
CA LEU A 2 31.38 52.92 -44.20
C LEU A 2 30.46 51.79 -43.67
N ARG A 3 30.59 51.18 -42.48
CA ARG A 3 31.51 51.22 -41.34
C ARG A 3 31.15 50.05 -40.37
N PHE A 4 32.18 49.48 -39.72
CA PHE A 4 32.32 49.00 -38.32
C PHE A 4 31.41 47.87 -37.77
N SER A 5 31.94 46.73 -37.27
CA SER A 5 32.73 46.46 -36.02
C SER A 5 31.78 45.99 -34.89
N SER A 6 32.02 45.02 -34.00
CA SER A 6 33.20 44.30 -33.50
C SER A 6 32.73 43.03 -32.76
N ARG A 7 33.57 41.98 -32.64
CA ARG A 7 34.31 41.65 -31.39
C ARG A 7 35.25 40.44 -31.58
N ARG A 8 36.55 40.72 -31.41
CA ARG A 8 37.68 39.85 -31.01
C ARG A 8 37.53 39.51 -29.49
N ALA A 9 38.29 38.65 -28.80
CA ALA A 9 39.56 37.89 -28.94
C ALA A 9 39.49 36.75 -27.87
N VAL A 10 40.03 35.52 -27.98
CA VAL A 10 41.36 34.97 -28.35
C VAL A 10 42.38 34.91 -27.18
N PHE A 11 42.63 33.67 -26.73
CA PHE A 11 43.88 32.98 -26.30
C PHE A 11 44.83 33.63 -25.25
N PHE A 12 45.66 32.94 -24.45
CA PHE A 12 46.62 31.81 -24.56
C PHE A 12 46.93 31.34 -23.10
N GLY A 13 47.54 30.20 -22.73
CA GLY A 13 48.24 29.14 -23.44
C GLY A 13 49.19 28.35 -22.50
N ARG A 14 49.60 27.18 -23.01
CA ARG A 14 50.87 26.43 -22.87
C ARG A 14 51.34 25.71 -21.59
N ARG A 15 51.69 24.45 -21.87
CA ARG A 15 52.49 23.42 -21.18
C ARG A 15 53.86 23.89 -20.65
N ASN A 16 54.33 23.21 -19.60
CA ASN A 16 55.76 23.00 -19.35
C ASN A 16 56.03 21.56 -18.85
N THR A 17 57.19 21.02 -19.21
CA THR A 17 57.62 19.62 -19.00
C THR A 17 58.98 19.55 -18.27
N ARG A 18 59.14 18.54 -17.40
CA ARG A 18 60.39 17.84 -16.91
C ARG A 18 61.24 18.47 -15.77
N PRO A 19 62.10 17.70 -15.04
CA PRO A 19 62.35 16.24 -14.97
C PRO A 19 62.46 15.61 -13.55
N LEU A 20 62.68 14.28 -13.50
CA LEU A 20 63.04 13.45 -12.32
C LEU A 20 64.34 13.88 -11.61
N SER A 21 64.40 13.63 -10.29
CA SER A 21 65.61 13.18 -9.57
C SER A 21 65.24 12.36 -8.31
N ALA A 22 65.91 11.22 -8.14
CA ALA A 22 65.97 10.38 -6.94
C ALA A 22 66.67 11.15 -5.78
N THR A 23 66.59 10.82 -4.49
CA THR A 23 66.95 9.53 -3.87
C THR A 23 66.70 9.54 -2.34
N LEU A 24 66.38 8.36 -1.79
CA LEU A 24 66.78 7.74 -0.50
C LEU A 24 66.14 8.13 0.88
N PHE A 25 65.37 7.15 1.39
CA PHE A 25 65.21 6.59 2.76
C PHE A 25 64.98 7.47 4.00
N ALA A 26 63.85 7.22 4.67
CA ALA A 26 63.84 6.80 6.07
C ALA A 26 62.62 5.90 6.38
N ILE A 27 62.91 4.77 7.02
CA ILE A 27 62.01 3.68 7.42
C ILE A 27 61.30 4.06 8.72
N CYS A 28 59.99 3.83 8.83
CA CYS A 28 59.35 3.45 10.10
C CYS A 28 58.20 2.49 9.83
N ALA A 29 58.28 1.35 10.50
CA ALA A 29 57.46 0.16 10.32
C ALA A 29 56.04 0.35 10.87
N ILE A 30 55.04 -0.10 10.11
CA ILE A 30 53.73 -0.47 10.62
C ILE A 30 53.61 -1.98 10.40
N SER A 31 53.68 -2.72 11.50
CA SER A 31 53.43 -4.16 11.56
C SER A 31 51.98 -4.44 11.23
N ALA A 32 51.75 -5.03 10.05
CA ALA A 32 50.56 -5.79 9.75
C ALA A 32 50.65 -7.16 10.46
N SER A 33 49.60 -7.55 11.18
CA SER A 33 49.41 -8.92 11.61
C SER A 33 48.04 -9.37 11.14
N SER A 34 48.08 -10.29 10.18
CA SER A 34 47.02 -11.12 9.68
C SER A 34 46.62 -12.19 10.72
N ALA A 35 45.32 -12.32 10.98
CA ALA A 35 44.72 -13.49 11.61
C ALA A 35 43.33 -13.65 10.97
N LEU A 36 43.17 -14.56 10.00
CA LEU A 36 42.73 -15.95 10.18
C LEU A 36 41.34 -16.02 10.82
N PHE A 37 40.34 -16.21 9.95
CA PHE A 37 39.01 -16.70 10.27
C PHE A 37 39.13 -18.06 10.96
N ASN A 38 38.86 -18.11 12.25
CA ASN A 38 38.43 -19.32 12.95
C ASN A 38 37.00 -19.10 13.42
N GLY A 39 36.14 -20.04 13.05
CA GLY A 39 34.80 -20.15 13.60
C GLY A 39 34.87 -20.51 15.07
N ASP A 40 34.32 -19.63 15.89
CA ASP A 40 33.86 -19.97 17.23
C ASP A 40 32.45 -19.41 17.39
N ALA A 41 31.57 -20.27 17.87
CA ALA A 41 30.18 -20.00 18.15
C ALA A 41 30.05 -18.72 19.00
N LEU A 42 29.09 -17.85 18.65
CA LEU A 42 28.60 -16.83 19.58
C LEU A 42 27.96 -17.55 20.77
N ALA A 43 28.77 -17.86 21.76
CA ALA A 43 28.33 -18.16 23.11
C ALA A 43 27.56 -16.93 23.61
N ALA A 44 26.29 -17.15 23.92
CA ALA A 44 25.45 -16.14 24.55
C ALA A 44 26.15 -15.59 25.79
N GLN A 45 26.45 -14.29 25.78
CA GLN A 45 26.87 -13.60 26.99
C GLN A 45 25.74 -13.68 28.02
N PRO A 46 26.04 -13.98 29.30
CA PRO A 46 25.02 -14.04 30.33
C PRO A 46 24.40 -12.65 30.46
N ALA A 47 23.06 -12.60 30.38
CA ALA A 47 22.28 -11.40 30.58
C ALA A 47 22.75 -10.69 31.84
N SER A 48 23.24 -9.44 31.69
CA SER A 48 23.44 -8.59 32.85
C SER A 48 22.11 -8.49 33.58
N GLU A 49 22.18 -8.55 34.91
CA GLU A 49 21.02 -8.52 35.80
C GLU A 49 20.03 -7.47 35.32
N ALA A 50 18.91 -7.95 34.78
CA ALA A 50 17.79 -7.11 34.44
C ALA A 50 17.34 -6.45 35.74
N THR A 51 17.69 -5.17 35.90
CA THR A 51 17.00 -4.29 36.85
C THR A 51 15.52 -4.57 36.65
N GLN A 52 14.89 -5.17 37.67
CA GLN A 52 13.46 -5.47 37.62
C GLN A 52 12.74 -4.15 37.37
N ALA A 53 12.34 -3.92 36.12
CA ALA A 53 11.48 -2.82 35.79
C ALA A 53 10.24 -3.02 36.65
N GLN A 54 9.99 -2.06 37.54
CA GLN A 54 8.76 -2.05 38.31
C GLN A 54 7.60 -2.25 37.33
N PRO A 55 6.69 -3.21 37.58
CA PRO A 55 5.53 -3.37 36.71
C PRO A 55 4.85 -2.01 36.62
N ALA A 56 4.64 -1.51 35.40
CA ALA A 56 3.85 -0.32 35.19
C ALA A 56 2.56 -0.47 36.01
N PRO A 57 2.11 0.57 36.73
CA PRO A 57 0.93 0.48 37.57
C PRO A 57 -0.21 -0.14 36.76
N ARG A 58 -0.67 -1.32 37.16
CA ARG A 58 -1.74 -2.08 36.47
C ARG A 58 -3.11 -1.39 36.53
N ASP A 59 -3.16 -0.17 37.05
CA ASP A 59 -4.36 0.57 37.33
C ASP A 59 -4.23 1.99 36.74
N LEU A 60 -4.11 2.08 35.42
CA LEU A 60 -4.47 3.30 34.70
C LEU A 60 -5.98 3.47 34.85
N LYS A 61 -6.44 3.98 36.00
CA LYS A 61 -7.84 4.39 36.16
C LYS A 61 -8.19 5.29 34.97
N THR A 62 -9.07 4.81 34.09
CA THR A 62 -9.63 5.60 33.01
C THR A 62 -10.36 6.75 33.67
N SER A 63 -9.90 7.98 33.47
CA SER A 63 -10.64 9.14 33.98
C SER A 63 -12.06 9.12 33.37
N PRO A 64 -13.08 9.63 34.08
CA PRO A 64 -14.43 9.74 33.52
C PRO A 64 -14.45 10.44 32.14
N GLU A 65 -13.56 11.41 31.94
CA GLU A 65 -13.34 12.09 30.66
C GLU A 65 -12.80 11.14 29.57
N ARG A 66 -11.78 10.32 29.86
CA ARG A 66 -11.27 9.30 28.92
C ARG A 66 -12.33 8.27 28.57
N ALA A 67 -13.14 7.83 29.54
CA ALA A 67 -14.25 6.92 29.30
C ALA A 67 -15.33 7.57 28.40
N ALA A 68 -15.72 8.80 28.68
CA ALA A 68 -16.68 9.53 27.85
C ALA A 68 -16.18 9.76 26.41
N HIS A 69 -14.89 10.07 26.23
CA HIS A 69 -14.28 10.16 24.90
C HIS A 69 -14.28 8.82 24.16
N HIS A 70 -13.97 7.72 24.86
CA HIS A 70 -14.01 6.38 24.29
C HIS A 70 -15.43 6.03 23.80
N GLU A 71 -16.44 6.21 24.64
CA GLU A 71 -17.85 5.99 24.27
C GLU A 71 -18.28 6.85 23.08
N ARG A 72 -17.83 8.10 23.03
CA ARG A 72 -18.09 8.99 21.89
C ARG A 72 -17.49 8.44 20.60
N VAL A 73 -16.25 7.93 20.64
CA VAL A 73 -15.59 7.31 19.46
C VAL A 73 -16.32 6.05 19.01
N LEU A 74 -16.74 5.20 19.95
CA LEU A 74 -17.54 4.00 19.63
C LEU A 74 -18.86 4.37 18.94
N ALA A 75 -19.55 5.41 19.42
CA ALA A 75 -20.77 5.91 18.81
C ALA A 75 -20.54 6.44 17.38
N ILE A 76 -19.43 7.18 17.15
CA ILE A 76 -19.05 7.66 15.81
C ILE A 76 -18.81 6.47 14.87
N ARG A 77 -18.03 5.47 15.30
CA ARG A 77 -17.73 4.26 14.51
C ARG A 77 -19.01 3.49 14.16
N ALA A 78 -19.93 3.34 15.11
CA ALA A 78 -21.21 2.68 14.87
C ALA A 78 -22.05 3.39 13.80
N ILE A 79 -22.12 4.73 13.84
CA ILE A 79 -22.79 5.51 12.78
C ILE A 79 -22.06 5.35 11.45
N GLY A 80 -20.73 5.37 11.45
CA GLY A 80 -19.96 5.20 10.22
C GLY A 80 -20.18 3.84 9.58
N ARG A 81 -20.35 2.77 10.38
CA ARG A 81 -20.76 1.46 9.88
C ARG A 81 -22.14 1.48 9.23
N GLU A 82 -23.12 2.13 9.86
CA GLU A 82 -24.47 2.31 9.29
C GLU A 82 -24.41 3.08 7.97
N MET A 83 -23.63 4.17 7.91
CA MET A 83 -23.43 4.99 6.71
C MET A 83 -22.71 4.22 5.60
N PHE A 84 -21.69 3.42 5.92
CA PHE A 84 -20.94 2.63 4.97
C PHE A 84 -21.80 1.61 4.21
N LEU A 85 -22.91 1.20 4.82
CA LEU A 85 -23.91 0.29 4.26
C LEU A 85 -25.14 1.03 3.66
N ASP A 86 -25.22 2.37 3.72
CA ASP A 86 -26.41 3.11 3.31
C ASP A 86 -26.35 3.51 1.81
N PRO A 87 -27.20 2.92 0.95
CA PRO A 87 -27.24 3.28 -0.47
C PRO A 87 -27.85 4.67 -0.73
N ARG A 88 -28.49 5.32 0.25
CA ARG A 88 -29.00 6.70 0.11
C ARG A 88 -27.89 7.71 -0.15
N LEU A 89 -26.65 7.34 0.18
CA LEU A 89 -25.47 8.16 -0.04
C LEU A 89 -25.10 8.28 -1.53
N SER A 90 -25.58 7.41 -2.42
CA SER A 90 -25.38 7.57 -3.86
C SER A 90 -26.52 8.32 -4.52
N ALA A 91 -26.25 9.06 -5.60
CA ALA A 91 -27.28 9.69 -6.42
C ALA A 91 -28.29 8.68 -6.98
N SER A 92 -27.87 7.43 -7.21
CA SER A 92 -28.75 6.34 -7.63
C SER A 92 -29.68 5.83 -6.52
N GLY A 93 -29.36 6.09 -5.24
CA GLY A 93 -30.06 5.52 -4.08
C GLY A 93 -29.90 4.00 -3.96
N LYS A 94 -28.94 3.41 -4.68
CA LYS A 94 -28.78 1.95 -4.86
C LYS A 94 -27.36 1.44 -4.61
N GLN A 95 -26.40 2.33 -4.33
CA GLN A 95 -24.99 1.98 -4.12
C GLN A 95 -24.49 2.57 -2.82
N ALA A 96 -23.88 1.73 -1.98
CA ALA A 96 -23.22 2.14 -0.75
C ALA A 96 -21.70 1.96 -0.89
N CYS A 97 -20.91 2.41 0.09
CA CYS A 97 -19.47 2.14 0.14
C CYS A 97 -19.21 0.61 0.09
N ALA A 98 -20.01 -0.15 0.83
CA ALA A 98 -19.95 -1.62 0.87
C ALA A 98 -20.30 -2.33 -0.44
N SER A 99 -20.91 -1.64 -1.42
CA SER A 99 -21.15 -2.21 -2.74
C SER A 99 -19.85 -2.49 -3.50
N CYS A 100 -18.81 -1.68 -3.25
CA CYS A 100 -17.47 -1.85 -3.83
C CYS A 100 -16.46 -2.41 -2.80
N HIS A 101 -16.69 -2.16 -1.51
CA HIS A 101 -15.82 -2.59 -0.42
C HIS A 101 -16.55 -3.55 0.52
N ASP A 102 -16.71 -4.81 0.11
CA ASP A 102 -17.50 -5.80 0.85
C ASP A 102 -16.83 -6.17 2.19
N PRO A 103 -17.45 -5.91 3.36
CA PRO A 103 -16.89 -6.31 4.65
C PRO A 103 -16.62 -7.81 4.77
N LYS A 104 -17.35 -8.66 4.03
CA LYS A 104 -17.15 -10.12 4.01
C LYS A 104 -15.94 -10.55 3.17
N ASN A 105 -15.41 -9.66 2.35
CA ASN A 105 -14.22 -9.89 1.53
C ASN A 105 -13.11 -8.88 1.89
N HIS A 106 -12.91 -8.64 3.19
CA HIS A 106 -11.85 -7.76 3.70
C HIS A 106 -11.90 -6.37 3.05
N PHE A 107 -13.11 -5.81 2.89
CA PHE A 107 -13.36 -4.51 2.27
C PHE A 107 -12.78 -4.36 0.85
N SER A 108 -12.66 -5.47 0.12
CA SER A 108 -12.35 -5.56 -1.30
C SER A 108 -13.60 -5.96 -2.09
N PRO A 109 -13.70 -5.74 -3.41
CA PRO A 109 -14.82 -6.24 -4.19
C PRO A 109 -14.93 -7.77 -4.13
N SER A 110 -16.15 -8.28 -4.02
CA SER A 110 -16.43 -9.73 -4.03
C SER A 110 -16.58 -10.32 -5.45
N ASN A 111 -16.62 -9.46 -6.47
CA ASN A 111 -16.67 -9.82 -7.89
C ASN A 111 -15.28 -9.76 -8.54
N ASP A 112 -15.17 -10.19 -9.78
CA ASP A 112 -13.96 -10.23 -10.61
C ASP A 112 -13.87 -9.06 -11.60
N LEU A 113 -14.70 -8.02 -11.45
CA LEU A 113 -14.67 -6.88 -12.37
C LEU A 113 -13.33 -6.13 -12.24
N SER A 114 -12.73 -5.79 -13.39
CA SER A 114 -11.53 -4.95 -13.46
C SER A 114 -11.72 -3.60 -12.79
N VAL A 115 -12.89 -2.99 -13.04
CA VAL A 115 -13.34 -1.70 -12.50
C VAL A 115 -14.83 -1.82 -12.14
N GLN A 116 -15.25 -1.20 -11.04
CA GLN A 116 -16.64 -1.26 -10.61
C GLN A 116 -17.51 -0.31 -11.45
N LEU A 117 -18.81 -0.65 -11.52
CA LEU A 117 -19.82 0.20 -12.14
C LEU A 117 -20.53 1.06 -11.08
N GLY A 118 -20.72 2.34 -11.38
CA GLY A 118 -21.46 3.28 -10.58
C GLY A 118 -22.23 4.26 -11.46
N GLY A 119 -22.36 5.50 -11.00
CA GLY A 119 -23.17 6.52 -11.65
C GLY A 119 -24.64 6.46 -11.23
N GLY A 120 -25.39 7.49 -11.63
CA GLY A 120 -26.82 7.60 -11.30
C GLY A 120 -27.67 6.42 -11.79
N LYS A 121 -27.20 5.70 -12.82
CA LYS A 121 -27.85 4.52 -13.40
C LYS A 121 -27.09 3.20 -13.18
N LEU A 122 -25.99 3.21 -12.43
CA LEU A 122 -25.14 2.02 -12.16
C LEU A 122 -24.56 1.35 -13.42
N ASN A 123 -24.19 2.15 -14.42
CA ASN A 123 -23.65 1.69 -15.69
C ASN A 123 -22.41 2.48 -16.16
N GLU A 124 -21.90 3.40 -15.33
CA GLU A 124 -20.68 4.15 -15.60
C GLU A 124 -19.50 3.41 -15.00
N ALA A 125 -18.47 3.10 -15.80
CA ALA A 125 -17.30 2.39 -15.33
C ALA A 125 -16.25 3.34 -14.74
N GLY A 126 -15.68 2.97 -13.59
CA GLY A 126 -14.46 3.60 -13.10
C GLY A 126 -13.26 3.34 -14.02
N THR A 127 -12.13 3.97 -13.70
CA THR A 127 -10.87 3.82 -14.45
C THR A 127 -9.79 3.05 -13.67
N ARG A 128 -10.04 2.79 -12.39
CA ARG A 128 -9.14 2.03 -11.52
C ARG A 128 -9.88 0.93 -10.77
N ASN A 129 -9.17 -0.16 -10.52
CA ASN A 129 -9.61 -1.24 -9.65
C ASN A 129 -9.80 -0.73 -8.22
N VAL A 130 -10.71 -1.35 -7.47
CA VAL A 130 -10.99 -0.96 -6.09
C VAL A 130 -10.07 -1.73 -5.13
N PRO A 131 -9.19 -1.04 -4.36
CA PRO A 131 -8.33 -1.72 -3.38
C PRO A 131 -9.12 -2.19 -2.14
N SER A 132 -8.53 -3.08 -1.36
CA SER A 132 -9.02 -3.35 0.00
C SER A 132 -8.83 -2.09 0.87
N LEU A 133 -9.78 -1.84 1.78
CA LEU A 133 -9.62 -0.81 2.83
C LEU A 133 -8.93 -1.33 4.10
N THR A 134 -8.64 -2.64 4.18
CA THR A 134 -7.92 -3.16 5.35
C THR A 134 -6.48 -2.64 5.38
N TYR A 135 -5.98 -2.35 6.58
CA TYR A 135 -4.62 -1.89 6.88
C TYR A 135 -4.21 -0.54 6.28
N ILE A 136 -5.11 0.21 5.65
CA ILE A 136 -4.77 1.53 5.08
C ILE A 136 -4.51 2.61 6.14
N HIS A 137 -4.88 2.36 7.41
CA HIS A 137 -4.62 3.27 8.53
C HIS A 137 -3.13 3.55 8.78
N GLN A 138 -2.24 2.65 8.33
CA GLN A 138 -0.80 2.80 8.46
C GLN A 138 -0.14 3.56 7.30
N VAL A 139 -0.89 3.86 6.24
CA VAL A 139 -0.36 4.61 5.09
C VAL A 139 0.02 6.01 5.60
N PRO A 140 1.30 6.40 5.49
CA PRO A 140 1.72 7.73 5.91
C PRO A 140 1.13 8.78 4.96
N MET A 141 1.14 10.04 5.41
CA MET A 141 0.86 11.16 4.50
C MET A 141 1.84 11.14 3.33
N PHE A 142 1.39 11.60 2.17
CA PHE A 142 2.23 11.72 1.00
C PHE A 142 3.38 12.70 1.24
N VAL A 143 4.56 12.29 0.78
CA VAL A 143 5.82 12.98 1.03
C VAL A 143 6.81 12.64 -0.10
N GLU A 144 7.41 13.67 -0.70
CA GLU A 144 8.56 13.50 -1.58
C GLU A 144 9.81 13.36 -0.71
N HIS A 145 10.43 12.18 -0.76
CA HIS A 145 11.75 11.97 -0.19
C HIS A 145 12.72 11.96 -1.36
N PHE A 146 13.72 12.84 -1.33
CA PHE A 146 14.91 12.76 -2.15
C PHE A 146 16.07 12.62 -1.18
N HIS A 147 16.53 11.40 -0.93
CA HIS A 147 17.71 11.20 -0.09
C HIS A 147 18.96 11.20 -0.99
N ASP A 148 19.36 12.38 -1.47
CA ASP A 148 20.70 12.59 -2.04
C ASP A 148 21.66 12.89 -0.87
N SER A 149 22.23 11.85 -0.25
CA SER A 149 23.44 12.06 0.55
C SER A 149 24.66 11.82 -0.32
N GLU A 150 25.16 12.87 -0.98
CA GLU A 150 26.46 12.81 -1.70
C GLU A 150 27.64 12.41 -0.76
N GLU A 151 27.46 12.44 0.56
CA GLU A 151 28.47 12.05 1.56
C GLU A 151 28.37 10.60 2.07
N GLU A 152 27.22 9.95 1.96
CA GLU A 152 27.03 8.54 2.31
C GLU A 152 26.64 7.80 1.03
N GLY A 153 27.62 7.26 0.31
CA GLY A 153 27.47 6.51 -0.94
C GLY A 153 26.76 5.16 -0.77
N ASP A 154 25.65 5.15 -0.06
CA ASP A 154 24.65 4.09 -0.06
C ASP A 154 23.42 4.61 -0.81
N ASP A 155 23.50 4.56 -2.14
CA ASP A 155 22.40 4.88 -3.06
C ASP A 155 21.18 3.92 -2.89
N SER A 156 21.17 3.03 -1.88
CA SER A 156 20.09 2.07 -1.62
C SER A 156 18.91 2.63 -0.80
N LEU A 157 18.93 3.93 -0.46
CA LEU A 157 17.92 4.57 0.39
C LEU A 157 17.15 5.75 -0.23
N ASP A 158 17.20 5.97 -1.55
CA ASP A 158 16.24 6.87 -2.20
C ASP A 158 14.96 6.09 -2.58
N ALA A 159 13.98 6.05 -1.67
CA ALA A 159 12.71 5.36 -1.89
C ALA A 159 11.71 6.17 -2.75
N GLY A 160 12.12 7.33 -3.30
CA GLY A 160 11.27 8.21 -4.08
C GLY A 160 10.01 8.68 -3.30
N PRO A 161 8.93 9.07 -4.00
CA PRO A 161 7.69 9.49 -3.35
C PRO A 161 7.02 8.32 -2.60
N THR A 162 6.59 8.59 -1.36
CA THR A 162 5.93 7.59 -0.51
C THR A 162 4.63 8.14 0.10
N GLY A 163 3.74 7.22 0.49
CA GLY A 163 2.51 7.55 1.22
C GLY A 163 1.37 8.07 0.35
N GLY A 164 0.39 8.66 1.02
CA GLY A 164 -0.87 9.11 0.42
C GLY A 164 -1.85 7.97 0.15
N LEU A 165 -3.13 8.24 0.35
CA LEU A 165 -4.21 7.29 0.07
C LEU A 165 -4.56 7.26 -1.42
N THR A 166 -5.39 6.28 -1.79
CA THR A 166 -5.70 5.89 -3.18
C THR A 166 -4.50 5.25 -3.91
N TRP A 167 -4.60 5.06 -5.23
CA TRP A 167 -3.55 4.49 -6.07
C TRP A 167 -2.45 5.48 -6.47
N ASP A 168 -2.72 6.79 -6.47
CA ASP A 168 -1.76 7.84 -6.89
C ASP A 168 -1.34 8.76 -5.73
N GLY A 169 -1.69 8.39 -4.50
CA GLY A 169 -1.30 9.13 -3.29
C GLY A 169 -1.93 10.52 -3.15
N ARG A 170 -2.97 10.87 -3.93
CA ARG A 170 -3.47 12.25 -4.06
C ARG A 170 -4.17 12.86 -2.84
N VAL A 171 -4.39 12.11 -1.76
CA VAL A 171 -5.01 12.62 -0.51
C VAL A 171 -4.36 11.98 0.71
N ASN A 172 -4.40 12.68 1.85
CA ASN A 172 -3.65 12.30 3.06
C ASN A 172 -4.55 11.82 4.21
N ARG A 173 -5.85 12.08 4.15
CA ARG A 173 -6.81 11.71 5.19
C ARG A 173 -7.93 10.82 4.69
N GLY A 174 -8.44 9.95 5.57
CA GLY A 174 -9.63 9.15 5.29
C GLY A 174 -10.83 10.03 4.92
N SER A 175 -10.97 11.21 5.53
CA SER A 175 -12.02 12.18 5.19
C SER A 175 -11.93 12.69 3.74
N GLU A 176 -10.71 12.90 3.24
CA GLU A 176 -10.47 13.36 1.87
C GLU A 176 -10.66 12.21 0.87
N GLN A 177 -10.22 11.01 1.24
CA GLN A 177 -10.47 9.79 0.46
C GLN A 177 -11.97 9.52 0.33
N ALA A 178 -12.73 9.57 1.43
CA ALA A 178 -14.17 9.29 1.45
C ALA A 178 -14.98 10.31 0.65
N ARG A 179 -14.45 11.54 0.49
CA ARG A 179 -15.07 12.56 -0.35
C ARG A 179 -15.04 12.21 -1.83
N ILE A 180 -14.01 11.52 -2.31
CA ILE A 180 -13.83 11.18 -3.72
C ILE A 180 -15.01 10.35 -4.27
N PRO A 181 -15.32 9.15 -3.73
CA PRO A 181 -16.37 8.30 -4.30
C PRO A 181 -17.75 8.94 -4.20
N LEU A 182 -17.99 9.74 -3.15
CA LEU A 182 -19.26 10.46 -2.96
C LEU A 182 -19.59 11.35 -4.17
N PHE A 183 -18.60 12.02 -4.77
CA PHE A 183 -18.83 12.99 -5.86
C PHE A 183 -18.29 12.56 -7.21
N ASN A 184 -17.62 11.40 -7.31
CA ASN A 184 -17.17 10.88 -8.60
C ASN A 184 -18.39 10.42 -9.44
N PRO A 185 -18.58 10.93 -10.67
CA PRO A 185 -19.72 10.59 -11.53
C PRO A 185 -19.76 9.11 -11.95
N ALA A 186 -18.63 8.40 -11.93
CA ALA A 186 -18.56 6.97 -12.21
C ALA A 186 -18.72 6.10 -10.95
N GLU A 187 -18.86 6.72 -9.76
CA GLU A 187 -19.02 6.03 -8.48
C GLU A 187 -20.38 6.40 -7.86
N MET A 188 -20.43 7.13 -6.73
CA MET A 188 -21.70 7.45 -6.07
C MET A 188 -22.41 8.64 -6.70
N ALA A 189 -21.74 9.40 -7.56
CA ALA A 189 -22.30 10.37 -8.51
C ALA A 189 -23.17 11.48 -7.94
N ASN A 190 -22.95 11.88 -6.69
CA ASN A 190 -23.59 13.09 -6.16
C ASN A 190 -23.02 14.32 -6.86
N THR A 191 -23.88 15.28 -7.20
CA THR A 191 -23.47 16.54 -7.85
C THR A 191 -23.51 17.73 -6.89
N ASP A 192 -24.40 17.70 -5.89
CA ASP A 192 -24.56 18.76 -4.90
C ASP A 192 -24.41 18.21 -3.47
N PRO A 193 -23.45 18.73 -2.67
CA PRO A 193 -23.34 18.41 -1.26
C PRO A 193 -24.63 18.68 -0.47
N ALA A 194 -25.41 19.72 -0.80
CA ALA A 194 -26.64 20.06 -0.10
C ALA A 194 -27.70 18.95 -0.25
N ASP A 195 -27.85 18.37 -1.44
CA ASP A 195 -28.76 17.25 -1.70
C ASP A 195 -28.35 15.96 -0.98
N LEU A 196 -27.04 15.71 -0.89
CA LEU A 196 -26.52 14.60 -0.10
C LEU A 196 -26.84 14.81 1.40
N ILE A 197 -26.56 16.00 1.94
CA ILE A 197 -26.87 16.32 3.34
C ILE A 197 -28.37 16.30 3.61
N ALA A 198 -29.20 16.74 2.68
CA ALA A 198 -30.67 16.68 2.80
C ALA A 198 -31.19 15.23 2.91
N ARG A 199 -30.53 14.26 2.26
CA ARG A 199 -30.82 12.83 2.42
C ARG A 199 -30.30 12.30 3.76
N ILE A 200 -29.07 12.63 4.12
CA ILE A 200 -28.45 12.20 5.39
C ILE A 200 -29.24 12.71 6.60
N SER A 201 -29.74 13.93 6.57
CA SER A 201 -30.51 14.53 7.68
C SER A 201 -31.86 13.85 7.96
N LYS A 202 -32.30 12.99 7.02
CA LYS A 202 -33.52 12.17 7.10
C LYS A 202 -33.23 10.67 7.29
N ALA A 203 -31.95 10.28 7.37
CA ALA A 203 -31.55 8.89 7.54
C ALA A 203 -31.80 8.40 8.99
N PRO A 204 -31.91 7.08 9.24
CA PRO A 204 -32.14 6.53 10.58
C PRO A 204 -31.10 6.94 11.63
N TYR A 205 -29.87 7.24 11.21
CA TYR A 205 -28.78 7.66 12.08
C TYR A 205 -28.67 9.19 12.25
N ALA A 206 -29.55 9.98 11.63
CA ALA A 206 -29.46 11.45 11.66
C ALA A 206 -29.53 12.03 13.09
N ASP A 207 -30.41 11.49 13.94
CA ASP A 207 -30.53 11.95 15.33
C ASP A 207 -29.28 11.61 16.16
N LYS A 208 -28.62 10.49 15.86
CA LYS A 208 -27.33 10.14 16.48
C LYS A 208 -26.25 11.15 16.08
N ILE A 209 -26.22 11.56 14.80
CA ILE A 209 -25.32 12.62 14.32
C ILE A 209 -25.62 13.95 15.04
N ARG A 210 -26.90 14.36 15.17
CA ARG A 210 -27.30 15.55 15.94
C ARG A 210 -26.83 15.47 17.39
N GLY A 211 -26.94 14.31 18.03
CA GLY A 211 -26.48 14.09 19.40
C GLY A 211 -24.96 14.26 19.57
N LEU A 212 -24.17 13.80 18.59
CA LEU A 212 -22.70 13.85 18.67
C LEU A 212 -22.13 15.19 18.20
N TYR A 213 -22.62 15.73 17.09
CA TYR A 213 -22.08 16.91 16.40
C TYR A 213 -22.85 18.20 16.68
N GLY A 214 -23.94 18.12 17.45
CA GLY A 214 -24.80 19.24 17.83
C GLY A 214 -26.12 19.25 17.05
N ALA A 215 -27.20 19.67 17.72
CA ALA A 215 -28.56 19.62 17.17
C ALA A 215 -28.73 20.38 15.85
N LYS A 216 -27.88 21.39 15.61
CA LYS A 216 -27.88 22.27 14.43
C LYS A 216 -26.86 21.86 13.36
N VAL A 217 -26.22 20.69 13.48
CA VAL A 217 -25.18 20.23 12.54
C VAL A 217 -25.66 20.26 11.08
N PHE A 218 -26.94 19.98 10.84
CA PHE A 218 -27.55 19.96 9.51
C PHE A 218 -28.03 21.33 9.00
N ASP A 219 -27.97 22.39 9.81
CA ASP A 219 -28.37 23.75 9.41
C ASP A 219 -27.34 24.38 8.44
N ASN A 220 -26.13 23.83 8.39
CA ASN A 220 -25.05 24.29 7.51
C ASN A 220 -24.41 23.10 6.76
N THR A 221 -24.52 23.12 5.43
CA THR A 221 -24.03 22.03 4.56
C THR A 221 -22.55 21.73 4.77
N THR A 222 -21.68 22.74 4.91
CA THR A 222 -20.24 22.54 5.12
C THR A 222 -19.96 21.84 6.44
N THR A 223 -20.63 22.26 7.52
CA THR A 223 -20.49 21.66 8.85
C THR A 223 -20.97 20.21 8.84
N ALA A 224 -22.13 19.94 8.22
CA ALA A 224 -22.65 18.60 8.06
C ALA A 224 -21.72 17.71 7.22
N MET A 225 -21.17 18.22 6.13
CA MET A 225 -20.22 17.47 5.29
C MET A 225 -18.95 17.13 6.07
N ASN A 226 -18.40 18.06 6.85
CA ASN A 226 -17.23 17.79 7.67
C ASN A 226 -17.51 16.70 8.73
N ALA A 227 -18.69 16.73 9.35
CA ALA A 227 -19.11 15.68 10.28
C ALA A 227 -19.23 14.32 9.58
N VAL A 228 -19.88 14.26 8.42
CA VAL A 228 -20.04 13.04 7.60
C VAL A 228 -18.69 12.44 7.20
N LEU A 229 -17.77 13.25 6.70
CA LEU A 229 -16.44 12.78 6.28
C LEU A 229 -15.58 12.33 7.47
N GLN A 230 -15.69 13.01 8.61
CA GLN A 230 -15.03 12.58 9.84
C GLN A 230 -15.60 11.23 10.32
N ILE A 231 -16.91 11.01 10.26
CA ILE A 231 -17.51 9.74 10.65
C ILE A 231 -16.91 8.57 9.86
N PHE A 232 -16.71 8.73 8.53
CA PHE A 232 -16.02 7.72 7.71
C PHE A 232 -14.58 7.50 8.14
N GLU A 233 -13.81 8.57 8.33
CA GLU A 233 -12.43 8.49 8.80
C GLU A 233 -12.30 7.74 10.12
N PHE A 234 -13.21 7.98 11.08
CA PHE A 234 -13.22 7.27 12.36
C PHE A 234 -13.65 5.80 12.23
N TYR A 235 -14.59 5.50 11.33
CA TYR A 235 -15.04 4.12 11.09
C TYR A 235 -13.94 3.26 10.47
N GLU A 236 -13.21 3.76 9.48
CA GLU A 236 -12.07 3.03 8.87
C GLU A 236 -10.88 2.85 9.84
N GLN A 237 -10.93 3.53 10.99
CA GLN A 237 -9.99 3.36 12.10
C GLN A 237 -10.49 2.35 13.15
N THR A 238 -11.49 1.52 12.84
CA THR A 238 -12.01 0.46 13.74
C THR A 238 -11.10 -0.78 13.70
N PRO A 239 -10.33 -1.08 14.76
CA PRO A 239 -9.31 -2.12 14.72
C PRO A 239 -9.85 -3.50 14.36
N GLU A 240 -10.98 -3.88 14.94
CA GLU A 240 -11.57 -5.22 14.80
C GLU A 240 -12.07 -5.50 13.38
N GLU A 241 -12.32 -4.45 12.58
CA GLU A 241 -12.81 -4.58 11.19
C GLU A 241 -11.71 -4.32 10.16
N PHE A 242 -10.88 -3.29 10.35
CA PHE A 242 -9.96 -2.82 9.31
C PHE A 242 -8.52 -3.28 9.48
N PHE A 243 -8.09 -3.63 10.69
CA PHE A 243 -6.72 -4.09 10.94
C PHE A 243 -6.67 -5.11 12.08
N PRO A 244 -7.33 -6.27 11.89
CA PRO A 244 -7.49 -7.25 12.96
C PRO A 244 -6.21 -8.05 13.25
N TYR A 245 -5.27 -8.17 12.29
CA TYR A 245 -4.04 -8.96 12.41
C TYR A 245 -4.30 -10.43 12.82
N THR A 246 -5.21 -11.08 12.09
CA THR A 246 -5.72 -12.43 12.40
C THR A 246 -5.34 -13.47 11.36
N SER A 247 -4.29 -13.23 10.59
CA SER A 247 -3.85 -14.16 9.56
C SER A 247 -3.03 -15.34 10.13
N LYS A 248 -2.82 -16.39 9.33
CA LYS A 248 -1.95 -17.50 9.72
C LYS A 248 -0.51 -17.04 9.93
N TYR A 249 -0.05 -16.09 9.11
CA TYR A 249 1.26 -15.48 9.26
C TYR A 249 1.39 -14.73 10.60
N ASP A 250 0.34 -14.03 11.04
CA ASP A 250 0.33 -13.36 12.35
C ASP A 250 0.44 -14.40 13.48
N ALA A 251 -0.35 -15.47 13.42
CA ALA A 251 -0.26 -16.57 14.38
C ALA A 251 1.14 -17.23 14.38
N PHE A 252 1.75 -17.43 13.22
CA PHE A 252 3.13 -17.93 13.08
C PHE A 252 4.15 -16.98 13.74
N ARG A 253 4.06 -15.68 13.47
CA ARG A 253 4.95 -14.66 14.07
C ARG A 253 4.81 -14.58 15.59
N LEU A 254 3.64 -14.93 16.12
CA LEU A 254 3.36 -15.01 17.56
C LEU A 254 3.68 -16.39 18.16
N GLY A 255 4.21 -17.34 17.40
CA GLY A 255 4.50 -18.70 17.86
C GLY A 255 3.27 -19.57 18.11
N ARG A 256 2.10 -19.19 17.59
CA ARG A 256 0.79 -19.84 17.76
C ARG A 256 0.37 -20.69 16.55
N ALA A 257 1.17 -20.72 15.49
CA ALA A 257 0.96 -21.57 14.33
C ALA A 257 2.31 -21.96 13.71
N LYS A 258 2.29 -23.02 12.89
CA LYS A 258 3.42 -23.39 12.03
C LYS A 258 3.03 -23.18 10.58
N LEU A 259 3.98 -22.71 9.79
CA LEU A 259 3.89 -22.78 8.35
C LEU A 259 4.15 -24.24 7.91
N SER A 260 3.46 -24.66 6.86
CA SER A 260 3.77 -25.90 6.15
C SER A 260 5.09 -25.74 5.39
N ALA A 261 5.70 -26.85 5.00
CA ALA A 261 6.94 -26.82 4.21
C ALA A 261 6.80 -26.02 2.90
N GLN A 262 5.61 -26.02 2.30
CA GLN A 262 5.31 -25.24 1.10
C GLN A 262 5.25 -23.73 1.40
N GLU A 263 4.52 -23.34 2.44
CA GLU A 263 4.42 -21.94 2.86
C GLU A 263 5.78 -21.37 3.30
N GLU A 264 6.61 -22.16 3.99
CA GLU A 264 7.99 -21.77 4.35
C GLU A 264 8.88 -21.61 3.11
N LYS A 265 8.76 -22.50 2.13
CA LYS A 265 9.47 -22.37 0.85
C LYS A 265 9.02 -21.11 0.10
N GLY A 266 7.71 -20.85 0.07
CA GLY A 266 7.14 -19.62 -0.49
C GLY A 266 7.68 -18.36 0.17
N LEU A 267 7.74 -18.32 1.51
CA LEU A 267 8.32 -17.21 2.26
C LEU A 267 9.79 -16.99 1.91
N ARG A 268 10.59 -18.06 1.78
CA ARG A 268 12.00 -17.93 1.37
C ARG A 268 12.14 -17.35 -0.03
N LEU A 269 11.32 -17.82 -0.98
CA LEU A 269 11.32 -17.32 -2.37
C LEU A 269 10.86 -15.86 -2.46
N PHE A 270 9.90 -15.46 -1.63
CA PHE A 270 9.41 -14.09 -1.51
C PHE A 270 10.51 -13.11 -1.06
N ILE A 271 11.42 -13.57 -0.18
CA ILE A 271 12.49 -12.75 0.40
C ILE A 271 13.75 -12.76 -0.48
N ALA A 272 14.03 -13.88 -1.15
CA ALA A 272 15.28 -14.07 -1.88
C ALA A 272 15.46 -13.05 -3.02
N GLU A 273 16.52 -12.24 -2.92
CA GLU A 273 16.87 -11.14 -3.84
C GLU A 273 17.21 -11.62 -5.26
N ASP A 274 17.75 -12.84 -5.38
CA ASP A 274 18.07 -13.52 -6.64
C ASP A 274 16.88 -14.28 -7.25
N LYS A 275 15.71 -14.23 -6.58
CA LYS A 275 14.48 -14.94 -6.95
C LYS A 275 13.31 -13.96 -7.04
N GLY A 276 12.38 -14.02 -6.08
CA GLY A 276 11.18 -13.20 -6.12
C GLY A 276 11.44 -11.74 -5.79
N ASN A 277 12.45 -11.46 -4.94
CA ASN A 277 12.81 -10.14 -4.41
C ASN A 277 11.58 -9.30 -3.95
N CYS A 278 10.48 -9.95 -3.60
CA CYS A 278 9.19 -9.28 -3.37
C CYS A 278 9.27 -8.39 -2.12
N ALA A 279 10.09 -8.81 -1.15
CA ALA A 279 10.32 -8.10 0.10
C ALA A 279 11.05 -6.75 -0.05
N SER A 280 11.63 -6.43 -1.21
CA SER A 280 12.27 -5.12 -1.46
C SER A 280 11.26 -3.98 -1.45
N CYS A 281 10.04 -4.22 -1.96
CA CYS A 281 8.92 -3.28 -1.88
C CYS A 281 7.87 -3.72 -0.85
N HIS A 282 7.57 -5.01 -0.75
CA HIS A 282 6.57 -5.55 0.18
C HIS A 282 7.19 -5.92 1.53
N ARG A 283 7.75 -4.91 2.20
CA ARG A 283 8.53 -5.04 3.44
C ARG A 283 7.74 -5.71 4.55
N PHE A 284 8.36 -6.68 5.22
CA PHE A 284 7.75 -7.53 6.25
C PHE A 284 8.45 -7.47 7.62
N SER A 285 9.47 -6.63 7.77
CA SER A 285 10.29 -6.53 8.97
C SER A 285 10.27 -5.10 9.52
N LEU A 286 9.57 -4.91 10.63
CA LEU A 286 9.82 -3.85 11.59
C LEU A 286 9.99 -4.52 12.97
N PRO A 287 10.97 -4.10 13.80
CA PRO A 287 11.08 -4.61 15.16
C PRO A 287 9.78 -4.34 15.93
N ALA A 288 9.23 -5.38 16.56
CA ALA A 288 8.07 -5.34 17.47
C ALA A 288 6.67 -5.05 16.88
N THR A 289 6.48 -5.00 15.55
CA THR A 289 5.13 -4.87 14.95
C THR A 289 4.83 -5.95 13.91
N LEU A 290 3.54 -6.27 13.72
CA LEU A 290 3.10 -7.16 12.66
C LEU A 290 3.09 -6.38 11.33
N PRO A 291 3.72 -6.90 10.27
CA PRO A 291 3.93 -6.14 9.03
C PRO A 291 2.67 -6.05 8.19
N VAL A 292 2.52 -5.00 7.38
CA VAL A 292 1.46 -4.92 6.36
C VAL A 292 1.96 -5.19 4.94
N PHE A 293 3.20 -5.68 4.78
CA PHE A 293 3.78 -6.10 3.50
C PHE A 293 3.79 -4.98 2.47
N ASN A 294 4.32 -3.82 2.86
CA ASN A 294 4.34 -2.61 2.06
C ASN A 294 5.39 -1.63 2.60
N ASP A 295 6.06 -0.92 1.71
CA ASP A 295 6.94 0.23 1.97
C ASP A 295 6.21 1.58 1.76
N TYR A 296 4.99 1.55 1.22
CA TYR A 296 4.19 2.71 0.82
C TYR A 296 4.81 3.54 -0.32
N GLY A 297 5.80 3.02 -1.02
CA GLY A 297 6.39 3.65 -2.21
C GLY A 297 5.43 3.67 -3.38
N LEU A 298 5.69 4.57 -4.33
CA LEU A 298 5.00 4.62 -5.62
C LEU A 298 5.96 4.17 -6.72
N ILE A 299 5.54 3.17 -7.51
CA ILE A 299 6.40 2.49 -8.46
C ILE A 299 5.71 2.29 -9.82
N ALA A 300 6.47 2.36 -10.92
CA ALA A 300 5.98 2.06 -12.25
C ALA A 300 6.40 0.64 -12.67
N LEU A 301 5.43 -0.27 -12.70
CA LEU A 301 5.69 -1.66 -13.09
C LEU A 301 5.45 -1.92 -14.58
N GLY A 302 4.70 -1.05 -15.26
CA GLY A 302 4.40 -1.23 -16.69
C GLY A 302 3.42 -2.38 -16.97
N VAL A 303 2.45 -2.61 -16.09
CA VAL A 303 1.39 -3.62 -16.32
C VAL A 303 0.65 -3.37 -17.65
N PRO A 304 0.14 -4.41 -18.33
CA PRO A 304 -0.53 -4.23 -19.61
C PRO A 304 -1.77 -3.37 -19.52
N ARG A 305 -2.06 -2.67 -20.63
CA ARG A 305 -3.29 -1.90 -20.80
C ARG A 305 -4.51 -2.80 -20.75
N ASN A 306 -5.51 -2.43 -19.94
CA ASN A 306 -6.73 -3.22 -19.78
C ASN A 306 -7.85 -2.75 -20.74
N PRO A 307 -8.15 -3.49 -21.84
CA PRO A 307 -9.19 -3.10 -22.79
C PRO A 307 -10.62 -3.21 -22.22
N ALA A 308 -10.79 -3.84 -21.04
CA ALA A 308 -12.08 -3.89 -20.36
C ALA A 308 -12.50 -2.54 -19.74
N ILE A 309 -11.57 -1.59 -19.60
CA ILE A 309 -11.86 -0.25 -19.11
C ILE A 309 -12.27 0.65 -20.28
N PRO A 310 -13.51 1.18 -20.33
CA PRO A 310 -13.99 1.97 -21.48
C PRO A 310 -13.12 3.18 -21.83
N ALA A 311 -12.54 3.86 -20.83
CA ALA A 311 -11.64 4.99 -21.04
C ALA A 311 -10.42 4.63 -21.92
N THR A 312 -9.98 3.37 -21.89
CA THR A 312 -8.81 2.92 -22.65
C THR A 312 -9.06 2.75 -24.15
N HIS A 313 -10.33 2.79 -24.58
CA HIS A 313 -10.71 2.73 -26.00
C HIS A 313 -10.29 4.01 -26.74
N ASP A 314 -10.22 5.13 -26.02
CA ASP A 314 -9.44 6.27 -26.46
C ASP A 314 -7.95 5.95 -26.32
N LYS A 315 -7.26 5.82 -27.46
CA LYS A 315 -5.83 5.50 -27.52
C LYS A 315 -4.93 6.60 -26.93
N SER A 316 -5.46 7.82 -26.76
CA SER A 316 -4.75 8.93 -26.13
C SER A 316 -4.86 8.93 -24.60
N TYR A 317 -5.81 8.18 -24.04
CA TYR A 317 -5.99 8.08 -22.60
C TYR A 317 -4.90 7.21 -21.97
N TYR A 318 -4.22 7.76 -20.97
CA TYR A 318 -3.32 7.01 -20.08
C TYR A 318 -3.61 7.44 -18.64
N ASP A 319 -3.69 6.46 -17.75
CA ASP A 319 -3.61 6.72 -16.33
C ASP A 319 -2.13 6.75 -15.93
N LEU A 320 -1.63 7.94 -15.63
CA LEU A 320 -0.22 8.15 -15.33
C LEU A 320 0.05 8.12 -13.82
N GLY A 321 -0.92 7.68 -13.01
CA GLY A 321 -0.78 7.56 -11.56
C GLY A 321 -0.46 8.88 -10.89
N LEU A 322 0.70 8.95 -10.25
CA LEU A 322 1.15 10.12 -9.47
C LEU A 322 1.16 11.42 -10.28
N CYS A 323 1.50 11.38 -11.57
CA CYS A 323 1.54 12.59 -12.42
C CYS A 323 0.18 12.91 -13.09
N GLY A 324 -0.88 12.13 -12.84
CA GLY A 324 -2.23 12.41 -13.34
C GLY A 324 -2.95 11.18 -13.92
N PRO A 325 -4.18 11.33 -14.45
CA PRO A 325 -4.91 12.60 -14.61
C PRO A 325 -5.64 13.06 -13.34
N TYR A 326 -5.81 12.19 -12.34
CA TYR A 326 -6.59 12.51 -11.13
C TYR A 326 -5.81 13.37 -10.14
N ARG A 327 -4.49 13.19 -10.09
CA ARG A 327 -3.60 14.02 -9.30
C ARG A 327 -3.07 15.17 -10.15
N THR A 328 -3.12 16.40 -9.64
CA THR A 328 -2.87 17.61 -10.46
C THR A 328 -1.67 18.43 -10.00
N ASP A 329 -1.26 18.27 -8.75
CA ASP A 329 -0.08 18.90 -8.14
C ASP A 329 1.23 18.42 -8.77
N TYR A 330 1.28 17.18 -9.30
CA TYR A 330 2.49 16.58 -9.89
C TYR A 330 2.46 16.42 -11.42
N LYS A 331 1.53 17.07 -12.12
CA LYS A 331 1.36 16.92 -13.58
C LYS A 331 2.55 17.39 -14.43
N HIS A 332 3.48 18.12 -13.84
CA HIS A 332 4.68 18.66 -14.49
C HIS A 332 5.97 17.92 -14.10
N HIS A 333 5.84 16.79 -13.40
CA HIS A 333 6.93 15.90 -12.98
C HIS A 333 6.93 14.64 -13.86
N PRO A 334 7.57 14.67 -15.04
CA PRO A 334 7.60 13.53 -15.96
C PRO A 334 8.21 12.27 -15.33
N GLU A 335 9.14 12.40 -14.38
CA GLU A 335 9.76 11.33 -13.59
C GLU A 335 8.76 10.56 -12.72
N TYR A 336 7.60 11.15 -12.42
CA TYR A 336 6.53 10.52 -11.63
C TYR A 336 5.45 9.84 -12.46
N CYS A 337 5.52 9.96 -13.79
CA CYS A 337 4.50 9.39 -14.65
C CYS A 337 4.59 7.87 -14.71
N GLY A 338 3.46 7.21 -14.44
CA GLY A 338 3.34 5.76 -14.35
C GLY A 338 3.53 5.20 -12.94
N LEU A 339 3.89 6.03 -11.96
CA LEU A 339 4.05 5.60 -10.57
C LEU A 339 2.69 5.42 -9.89
N PHE A 340 2.46 4.23 -9.32
CA PHE A 340 1.30 3.94 -8.48
C PHE A 340 1.76 3.37 -7.14
N ARG A 341 1.01 3.69 -6.08
CA ARG A 341 1.32 3.22 -4.74
C ARG A 341 1.23 1.70 -4.64
N SER A 342 2.27 1.09 -4.09
CA SER A 342 2.29 -0.32 -3.71
C SER A 342 1.14 -0.61 -2.73
N PRO A 343 0.26 -1.59 -3.00
CA PRO A 343 -0.78 -2.00 -2.05
C PRO A 343 -0.21 -2.93 -0.97
N SER A 344 -0.88 -3.02 0.18
CA SER A 344 -0.62 -4.10 1.15
C SER A 344 -0.93 -5.46 0.51
N LEU A 345 -0.11 -6.47 0.83
CA LEU A 345 -0.39 -7.86 0.46
C LEU A 345 -1.27 -8.61 1.47
N ARG A 346 -1.69 -7.98 2.56
CA ARG A 346 -2.68 -8.59 3.46
C ARG A 346 -3.99 -8.78 2.72
N ASN A 347 -4.63 -9.93 2.92
CA ASN A 347 -5.86 -10.33 2.24
C ASN A 347 -5.75 -10.38 0.70
N VAL A 348 -4.54 -10.41 0.13
CA VAL A 348 -4.36 -10.39 -1.34
C VAL A 348 -4.94 -11.63 -2.01
N ALA A 349 -4.93 -12.78 -1.33
CA ALA A 349 -5.39 -14.04 -1.88
C ALA A 349 -6.92 -14.16 -2.04
N THR A 350 -7.71 -13.29 -1.40
CA THR A 350 -9.18 -13.28 -1.55
C THR A 350 -9.66 -12.37 -2.67
N ARG A 351 -8.74 -11.59 -3.27
CA ARG A 351 -9.04 -10.69 -4.37
C ARG A 351 -9.22 -11.45 -5.68
N LYS A 352 -10.06 -10.90 -6.55
CA LYS A 352 -10.35 -11.45 -7.89
C LYS A 352 -9.91 -10.54 -9.04
N SER A 353 -9.34 -9.39 -8.74
CA SER A 353 -8.78 -8.48 -9.72
C SER A 353 -7.61 -7.68 -9.10
N PHE A 354 -6.54 -7.52 -9.88
CA PHE A 354 -5.21 -7.11 -9.40
C PHE A 354 -4.62 -5.95 -10.21
N PHE A 355 -3.69 -5.23 -9.59
CA PHE A 355 -3.12 -3.95 -10.05
C PHE A 355 -4.14 -2.80 -10.14
N HIS A 356 -3.64 -1.59 -10.40
CA HIS A 356 -4.44 -0.36 -10.41
C HIS A 356 -5.54 -0.38 -11.48
N ASN A 357 -5.36 -1.11 -12.57
CA ASN A 357 -6.31 -1.21 -13.69
C ASN A 357 -7.06 -2.56 -13.74
N GLY A 358 -6.82 -3.47 -12.79
CA GLY A 358 -7.56 -4.73 -12.70
C GLY A 358 -7.31 -5.73 -13.84
N VAL A 359 -6.17 -5.64 -14.55
CA VAL A 359 -5.90 -6.42 -15.78
C VAL A 359 -5.75 -7.93 -15.55
N TYR A 360 -5.39 -8.35 -14.33
CA TYR A 360 -5.26 -9.77 -13.98
C TYR A 360 -6.30 -10.17 -12.94
N HIS A 361 -6.63 -11.47 -12.92
CA HIS A 361 -7.71 -12.04 -12.12
C HIS A 361 -7.27 -13.21 -11.24
N SER A 362 -5.99 -13.53 -11.21
CA SER A 362 -5.40 -14.52 -10.30
C SER A 362 -4.00 -14.13 -9.82
N LEU A 363 -3.62 -14.61 -8.64
CA LEU A 363 -2.23 -14.47 -8.16
C LEU A 363 -1.22 -15.13 -9.12
N LYS A 364 -1.60 -16.21 -9.80
CA LYS A 364 -0.73 -16.88 -10.79
C LYS A 364 -0.38 -15.93 -11.94
N GLU A 365 -1.37 -15.19 -12.47
CA GLU A 365 -1.13 -14.18 -13.51
C GLU A 365 -0.27 -13.02 -13.01
N VAL A 366 -0.53 -12.55 -11.78
CA VAL A 366 0.28 -11.50 -11.15
C VAL A 366 1.75 -11.93 -11.06
N LEU A 367 2.02 -13.12 -10.53
CA LEU A 367 3.39 -13.60 -10.36
C LEU A 367 4.05 -13.94 -11.71
N ASN A 368 3.30 -14.47 -12.67
CA ASN A 368 3.76 -14.63 -14.04
C ASN A 368 4.16 -13.28 -14.65
N PHE A 369 3.39 -12.21 -14.42
CA PHE A 369 3.77 -10.87 -14.86
C PHE A 369 5.14 -10.48 -14.31
N TYR A 370 5.35 -10.57 -12.99
CA TYR A 370 6.63 -10.19 -12.37
C TYR A 370 7.83 -10.93 -12.99
N VAL A 371 7.72 -12.23 -13.25
CA VAL A 371 8.87 -13.04 -13.70
C VAL A 371 9.01 -13.17 -15.21
N LEU A 372 8.00 -12.76 -16.00
CA LEU A 372 8.01 -12.88 -17.46
C LEU A 372 8.05 -11.53 -18.19
N ARG A 373 7.74 -10.40 -17.52
CA ARG A 373 7.60 -9.07 -18.13
C ARG A 373 8.70 -8.72 -19.13
N ASP A 374 9.95 -8.90 -18.73
CA ASP A 374 11.13 -8.52 -19.51
C ASP A 374 11.74 -9.69 -20.30
N VAL A 375 11.68 -10.91 -19.75
CA VAL A 375 12.33 -12.09 -20.34
C VAL A 375 11.46 -12.82 -21.38
N GLN A 376 10.14 -12.72 -21.28
CA GLN A 376 9.17 -13.31 -22.21
C GLN A 376 7.99 -12.34 -22.44
N PRO A 377 8.25 -11.12 -22.93
CA PRO A 377 7.25 -10.05 -23.05
C PRO A 377 6.07 -10.44 -23.95
N GLU A 378 6.25 -11.38 -24.89
CA GLU A 378 5.20 -11.90 -25.76
C GLU A 378 4.10 -12.69 -25.03
N LYS A 379 4.36 -13.11 -23.79
CA LYS A 379 3.35 -13.73 -22.92
C LYS A 379 2.57 -12.72 -22.09
N ILE A 380 3.06 -11.48 -21.99
CA ILE A 380 2.53 -10.43 -21.12
C ILE A 380 1.81 -9.34 -21.93
N TYR A 381 2.38 -8.93 -23.05
CA TYR A 381 1.89 -7.82 -23.85
C TYR A 381 1.33 -8.29 -25.19
N PRO A 382 0.32 -7.60 -25.75
CA PRO A 382 -0.26 -7.96 -27.03
C PRO A 382 0.73 -7.71 -28.18
N ARG A 383 0.46 -8.33 -29.33
CA ARG A 383 1.20 -8.05 -30.58
C ARG A 383 0.57 -6.87 -31.33
N ARG A 384 1.42 -6.02 -31.90
CA ARG A 384 1.03 -5.00 -32.87
C ARG A 384 0.68 -5.64 -34.21
N ALA A 385 0.07 -4.85 -35.11
CA ALA A 385 -0.29 -5.28 -36.46
C ALA A 385 0.92 -5.73 -37.30
N ASP A 386 2.13 -5.21 -37.02
CA ASP A 386 3.39 -5.58 -37.69
C ASP A 386 4.04 -6.84 -37.08
N GLY A 387 3.41 -7.49 -36.09
CA GLY A 387 3.91 -8.67 -35.40
C GLY A 387 4.84 -8.40 -34.21
N SER A 388 5.29 -7.15 -34.02
CA SER A 388 6.12 -6.75 -32.87
C SER A 388 5.34 -6.78 -31.56
N ILE A 389 6.02 -6.97 -30.42
CA ILE A 389 5.37 -6.94 -29.10
C ILE A 389 5.11 -5.50 -28.69
N ASP A 390 3.88 -5.20 -28.27
CA ASP A 390 3.49 -3.90 -27.73
C ASP A 390 3.86 -3.76 -26.24
N GLN A 391 5.15 -3.91 -25.95
CA GLN A 391 5.67 -3.86 -24.59
C GLN A 391 5.43 -2.47 -23.97
N TYR A 392 4.96 -2.47 -22.72
CA TYR A 392 4.60 -1.28 -21.95
C TYR A 392 3.51 -0.44 -22.62
N ASN A 393 2.48 -1.10 -23.15
CA ASN A 393 1.39 -0.45 -23.91
C ASN A 393 0.45 0.43 -23.08
N ASP A 394 0.58 0.46 -21.75
CA ASP A 394 -0.16 1.37 -20.86
C ASP A 394 0.69 2.54 -20.33
N LEU A 395 1.89 2.75 -20.90
CA LEU A 395 2.75 3.89 -20.55
C LEU A 395 3.34 4.52 -21.82
N PRO A 396 3.13 5.84 -22.05
CA PRO A 396 3.71 6.54 -23.17
C PRO A 396 5.24 6.39 -23.23
N LYS A 397 5.78 6.29 -24.45
CA LYS A 397 7.21 5.99 -24.67
C LYS A 397 8.17 6.90 -23.89
N GLN A 398 7.84 8.18 -23.77
CA GLN A 398 8.65 9.19 -23.09
C GLN A 398 8.78 8.98 -21.56
N TYR A 399 7.92 8.16 -20.95
CA TYR A 399 7.93 7.89 -19.51
C TYR A 399 8.43 6.48 -19.16
N ARG A 400 8.86 5.69 -20.15
CA ARG A 400 9.28 4.30 -19.94
C ARG A 400 10.60 4.17 -19.18
N GLU A 401 11.39 5.25 -19.09
CA GLU A 401 12.58 5.29 -18.25
C GLU A 401 12.24 5.25 -16.75
N ASN A 402 10.99 5.57 -16.37
CA ASN A 402 10.53 5.51 -14.98
C ASN A 402 10.22 4.07 -14.52
N LEU A 403 10.22 3.09 -15.44
CA LEU A 403 9.86 1.72 -15.11
C LEU A 403 10.90 1.11 -14.17
N ASN A 404 10.41 0.42 -13.13
CA ASN A 404 11.30 -0.34 -12.26
C ASN A 404 11.95 -1.49 -13.03
N MET A 405 13.27 -1.57 -12.92
CA MET A 405 14.12 -2.60 -13.52
C MET A 405 14.84 -3.44 -12.48
N ASP A 406 14.62 -3.19 -11.18
CA ASP A 406 15.17 -4.01 -10.11
C ASP A 406 14.60 -5.45 -10.15
N PRO A 407 15.36 -6.47 -9.71
CA PRO A 407 14.88 -7.85 -9.67
C PRO A 407 13.48 -7.98 -9.04
N PRO A 408 12.59 -8.84 -9.58
CA PRO A 408 12.84 -9.84 -10.62
C PRO A 408 12.79 -9.30 -12.06
N PHE A 409 12.74 -7.99 -12.24
CA PHE A 409 12.77 -7.35 -13.55
C PHE A 409 14.21 -7.18 -14.08
N GLY A 410 14.35 -6.55 -15.25
CA GLY A 410 15.65 -6.18 -15.80
C GLY A 410 16.38 -7.26 -16.59
N GLY A 411 15.84 -8.49 -16.64
CA GLY A 411 16.35 -9.57 -17.49
C GLY A 411 16.19 -9.28 -18.99
N LYS A 412 16.87 -10.05 -19.84
CA LYS A 412 16.80 -9.91 -21.30
C LYS A 412 15.78 -10.90 -21.89
N PRO A 413 15.13 -10.56 -23.02
CA PRO A 413 14.29 -11.51 -23.74
C PRO A 413 15.04 -12.81 -24.05
N GLY A 414 14.46 -13.93 -23.62
CA GLY A 414 15.05 -15.28 -23.75
C GLY A 414 15.73 -15.82 -22.49
N ASP A 415 15.97 -14.98 -21.47
CA ASP A 415 16.51 -15.44 -20.19
C ASP A 415 15.52 -16.35 -19.45
N ALA A 416 16.03 -17.15 -18.50
CA ALA A 416 15.19 -17.97 -17.65
C ALA A 416 14.40 -17.08 -16.66
N PRO A 417 13.10 -17.34 -16.43
CA PRO A 417 12.34 -16.62 -15.41
C PRO A 417 12.93 -16.84 -14.01
N ALA A 418 12.88 -15.80 -13.17
CA ALA A 418 13.39 -15.85 -11.80
C ALA A 418 12.73 -16.95 -10.92
N LEU A 419 11.44 -17.22 -11.15
CA LEU A 419 10.69 -18.29 -10.51
C LEU A 419 10.16 -19.29 -11.55
N SER A 420 10.34 -20.57 -11.28
CA SER A 420 9.67 -21.66 -11.99
C SER A 420 8.17 -21.74 -11.64
N PRO A 421 7.35 -22.45 -12.43
CA PRO A 421 5.92 -22.62 -12.13
C PRO A 421 5.64 -23.15 -10.72
N ASP A 422 6.40 -24.13 -10.24
CA ASP A 422 6.24 -24.70 -8.90
C ASP A 422 6.65 -23.70 -7.81
N GLU A 423 7.73 -22.93 -8.03
CA GLU A 423 8.13 -21.87 -7.10
C GLU A 423 7.08 -20.75 -7.03
N ILE A 424 6.40 -20.43 -8.13
CA ILE A 424 5.26 -19.51 -8.12
C ILE A 424 4.14 -20.07 -7.23
N ASP A 425 3.83 -21.35 -7.31
CA ASP A 425 2.79 -21.98 -6.48
C ASP A 425 3.18 -21.97 -4.99
N ASP A 426 4.46 -22.12 -4.68
CA ASP A 426 4.98 -21.98 -3.32
C ASP A 426 4.81 -20.55 -2.78
N VAL A 427 5.14 -19.53 -3.58
CA VAL A 427 4.92 -18.13 -3.19
C VAL A 427 3.43 -17.85 -3.00
N ILE A 428 2.55 -18.38 -3.85
CA ILE A 428 1.10 -18.28 -3.66
C ILE A 428 0.67 -18.94 -2.36
N ALA A 429 1.20 -20.11 -2.02
CA ALA A 429 0.92 -20.76 -0.74
C ALA A 429 1.30 -19.85 0.43
N PHE A 430 2.45 -19.18 0.38
CA PHE A 430 2.81 -18.16 1.36
C PHE A 430 1.84 -16.97 1.39
N LEU A 431 1.48 -16.39 0.25
CA LEU A 431 0.55 -15.25 0.19
C LEU A 431 -0.84 -15.59 0.78
N ASN A 432 -1.29 -16.83 0.66
CA ASN A 432 -2.52 -17.30 1.30
C ASN A 432 -2.47 -17.22 2.84
N THR A 433 -1.27 -17.28 3.43
CA THR A 433 -1.11 -17.15 4.89
C THR A 433 -1.37 -15.74 5.41
N LEU A 434 -1.46 -14.75 4.52
CA LEU A 434 -1.68 -13.33 4.83
C LEU A 434 -3.17 -12.94 4.89
N THR A 435 -4.07 -13.91 4.74
CA THR A 435 -5.52 -13.73 4.80
C THR A 435 -6.01 -13.76 6.24
N ASP A 436 -6.72 -12.73 6.66
CA ASP A 436 -7.35 -12.61 7.97
C ASP A 436 -8.45 -13.66 8.21
N GLY A 437 -8.74 -13.94 9.48
CA GLY A 437 -9.73 -14.94 9.89
C GLY A 437 -9.16 -16.34 10.09
N TYR A 438 -7.84 -16.48 10.17
CA TYR A 438 -7.21 -17.75 10.55
C TYR A 438 -7.60 -18.11 11.99
N LYS A 439 -8.07 -19.35 12.15
CA LYS A 439 -8.37 -19.94 13.46
C LYS A 439 -7.29 -21.00 13.72
N PRO A 440 -6.38 -20.79 14.69
CA PRO A 440 -5.43 -21.81 15.09
C PRO A 440 -6.19 -23.09 15.47
N GLU A 441 -5.63 -24.25 15.15
CA GLU A 441 -6.10 -25.49 15.74
C GLU A 441 -6.01 -25.34 17.26
N SER A 442 -7.09 -25.65 17.98
CA SER A 442 -7.16 -25.42 19.42
C SER A 442 -6.03 -26.17 20.11
N ASP A 443 -5.06 -25.44 20.66
CA ASP A 443 -4.16 -26.00 21.66
C ASP A 443 -5.03 -26.42 22.87
N PRO A 444 -5.04 -27.70 23.28
CA PRO A 444 -5.85 -28.17 24.41
C PRO A 444 -5.60 -27.36 25.69
N THR A 445 -4.45 -26.70 25.80
CA THR A 445 -4.11 -25.85 26.96
C THR A 445 -4.68 -24.44 26.89
N GLN A 446 -5.02 -23.93 25.70
CA GLN A 446 -5.54 -22.58 25.47
C GLN A 446 -7.07 -22.51 25.59
N ALA A 447 -7.77 -23.61 25.25
CA ALA A 447 -9.20 -23.76 25.48
C ALA A 447 -9.61 -23.58 26.95
N ALA A 448 -8.74 -23.96 27.90
CA ALA A 448 -8.97 -23.78 29.34
C ALA A 448 -8.74 -22.34 29.83
N ALA A 449 -7.97 -21.53 29.08
CA ALA A 449 -7.76 -20.12 29.38
C ALA A 449 -8.92 -19.26 28.83
N ASP A 450 -9.37 -19.57 27.61
CA ASP A 450 -10.46 -18.86 26.93
C ASP A 450 -11.83 -19.09 27.60
N ASP A 451 -12.05 -20.27 28.17
CA ASP A 451 -13.27 -20.57 28.95
C ASP A 451 -13.31 -19.77 30.27
N LYS A 452 -12.16 -19.52 30.89
CA LYS A 452 -12.07 -18.69 32.11
C LYS A 452 -12.33 -17.20 31.82
N THR A 453 -11.85 -16.68 30.68
CA THR A 453 -12.14 -15.31 30.24
C THR A 453 -13.58 -15.14 29.78
N ALA A 454 -14.17 -16.13 29.11
CA ALA A 454 -15.58 -16.11 28.71
C ALA A 454 -16.53 -16.15 29.93
N VAL A 455 -16.20 -16.94 30.96
CA VAL A 455 -16.94 -16.96 32.24
C VAL A 455 -16.80 -15.64 32.99
N ALA A 456 -15.60 -15.03 33.02
CA ALA A 456 -15.37 -13.73 33.64
C ALA A 456 -16.13 -12.60 32.91
N ALA A 457 -16.21 -12.62 31.57
CA ALA A 457 -16.97 -11.65 30.78
C ALA A 457 -18.49 -11.79 30.99
N LYS A 458 -19.00 -13.02 31.09
CA LYS A 458 -20.41 -13.27 31.45
C LYS A 458 -20.74 -12.83 32.88
N GLN A 459 -19.82 -13.03 33.83
CA GLN A 459 -20.00 -12.58 35.21
C GLN A 459 -19.94 -11.05 35.32
N ALA A 460 -19.09 -10.37 34.55
CA ALA A 460 -19.06 -8.90 34.49
C ALA A 460 -20.34 -8.30 33.89
N SER A 461 -20.93 -8.97 32.89
CA SER A 461 -22.20 -8.53 32.29
C SER A 461 -23.42 -8.76 33.19
N ALA A 462 -23.35 -9.71 34.15
CA ALA A 462 -24.45 -10.01 35.07
C ALA A 462 -24.50 -9.08 36.30
N VAL A 463 -23.44 -8.31 36.56
CA VAL A 463 -23.36 -7.34 37.66
C VAL A 463 -23.78 -5.93 37.20
N ALA A 464 -24.02 -5.74 35.90
CA ALA A 464 -24.43 -4.47 35.29
C ALA A 464 -25.94 -4.36 34.98
N HIS A 465 -26.78 -5.20 35.61
CA HIS A 465 -28.24 -5.15 35.52
C HIS A 465 -28.90 -5.00 36.89
#